data_AF-A0A6A6I8F1-F1
#
_entry.id   AF-A0A6A6I8F1-F1
#
_cell.length_a   1.000
_cell.length_b   1.000
_cell.length_c   1.000
_cell.angle_alpha   90.00
_cell.angle_beta   90.00
_cell.angle_gamma   90.00
#
_symmetry.space_group_name_H-M   'P 1'
#
loop_
_entity.id
_entity.type
_entity.pdbx_description
1 polymer ?
#
loop_
_entity_poly.entity_id
_entity_poly.type
_entity_poly.pdbx_seq_one_letter_code
_entity_poly.pdbx_strand_id
1 'polypeptide(L)'
;MASEQQPAKKMDDVSAPQPSQAAAKGPKPSESKRMRMQHDVAGAFSTPRPAMAIGSRIYAATMTSAAAEKLPDSLSLRIQSITEAWPEADKNSFDLVHQRTGLYTIGAGLRAAVTGLAGLVKPGGWIQIVDADLTGPEADADSPLGPAVHLIKSLLGKRLDNSDAYGATLKHILEENGFVGVQEQIFDARIGAMNPNAELAEKGTMSYVLATEGMAAAVKSKGGEKWSSFDPVAMVSALKQGLEEKGALCRYWVVWGQKPL
;
A
#
# COMPACT_ATOMS: atom_id res chain seq x y z
N MET A 1 51.62 10.64 53.38
CA MET A 1 50.21 11.05 53.48
C MET A 1 49.40 9.92 52.83
N ALA A 2 49.10 8.81 53.52
CA ALA A 2 47.96 8.62 54.44
C ALA A 2 46.65 9.10 53.77
N SER A 3 45.98 8.27 52.95
CA SER A 3 44.94 7.27 53.28
C SER A 3 43.67 7.87 53.88
N GLU A 4 42.56 7.81 53.15
CA GLU A 4 41.26 7.50 53.74
C GLU A 4 40.28 6.99 52.67
N GLN A 5 40.03 5.68 52.71
CA GLN A 5 38.91 5.01 52.07
C GLN A 5 37.71 5.10 53.03
N GLN A 6 36.55 5.56 52.54
CA GLN A 6 35.29 5.44 53.27
C GLN A 6 34.57 4.12 52.92
N PRO A 7 33.93 3.45 53.90
CA PRO A 7 33.45 2.08 53.76
C PRO A 7 32.02 1.98 53.21
N ALA A 8 31.78 0.84 52.56
CA ALA A 8 30.48 0.36 52.10
C ALA A 8 29.48 0.18 53.26
N LYS A 9 28.26 0.70 53.09
CA LYS A 9 27.13 0.46 54.00
C LYS A 9 26.34 -0.76 53.55
N LYS A 10 26.21 -1.71 54.48
CA LYS A 10 25.45 -2.96 54.40
C LYS A 10 23.97 -2.75 54.10
N MET A 11 23.44 -3.67 53.32
CA MET A 11 22.03 -4.02 53.17
C MET A 11 21.46 -4.39 54.54
N ASP A 12 20.32 -3.80 54.89
CA ASP A 12 19.41 -4.32 55.89
C ASP A 12 18.07 -4.69 55.24
N ASP A 13 17.63 -5.84 55.71
CA ASP A 13 16.49 -6.67 55.37
C ASP A 13 15.16 -5.97 55.73
N VAL A 14 14.24 -5.86 54.76
CA VAL A 14 12.85 -5.50 55.03
C VAL A 14 11.94 -6.52 54.33
N SER A 15 11.64 -7.55 55.12
CA SER A 15 10.44 -8.40 55.11
C SER A 15 9.32 -8.00 54.14
N ALA A 16 9.03 -8.93 53.23
CA ALA A 16 7.81 -8.96 52.43
C ALA A 16 6.56 -9.19 53.31
N PRO A 17 5.45 -8.46 53.10
CA PRO A 17 4.19 -8.81 53.72
C PRO A 17 3.53 -10.01 53.02
N GLN A 18 3.18 -11.03 53.81
CA GLN A 18 2.34 -12.15 53.40
C GLN A 18 0.91 -11.70 53.03
N PRO A 19 0.23 -12.40 52.11
CA PRO A 19 -1.09 -12.02 51.61
C PRO A 19 -2.20 -12.38 52.59
N SER A 20 -3.00 -11.38 52.99
CA SER A 20 -4.23 -11.61 53.76
C SER A 20 -5.36 -12.08 52.85
N GLN A 21 -5.95 -13.22 53.18
CA GLN A 21 -7.21 -13.70 52.62
C GLN A 21 -8.38 -12.91 53.21
N ALA A 22 -9.18 -12.27 52.36
CA ALA A 22 -10.56 -11.90 52.68
C ALA A 22 -11.40 -11.94 51.40
N ALA A 23 -12.34 -12.87 51.38
CA ALA A 23 -13.30 -13.09 50.31
C ALA A 23 -14.42 -12.05 50.38
N ALA A 24 -14.69 -11.37 49.26
CA ALA A 24 -15.96 -10.70 48.99
C ALA A 24 -16.40 -11.07 47.57
N LYS A 25 -17.49 -11.82 47.47
CA LYS A 25 -18.12 -12.26 46.21
C LYS A 25 -18.85 -11.08 45.58
N GLY A 26 -18.29 -10.51 44.51
CA GLY A 26 -18.99 -9.64 43.56
C GLY A 26 -19.61 -10.45 42.41
N PRO A 27 -20.65 -9.93 41.73
CA PRO A 27 -21.33 -10.67 40.68
C PRO A 27 -20.47 -10.78 39.41
N LYS A 28 -20.47 -11.96 38.79
CA LYS A 28 -19.73 -12.28 37.57
C LYS A 28 -20.23 -11.42 36.39
N PRO A 29 -19.33 -10.77 35.62
CA PRO A 29 -19.66 -10.26 34.29
C PRO A 29 -19.86 -11.44 33.33
N SER A 30 -20.95 -11.38 32.57
CA SER A 30 -21.33 -12.34 31.54
C SER A 30 -20.22 -12.57 30.51
N GLU A 31 -20.00 -13.83 30.14
CA GLU A 31 -19.07 -14.28 29.11
C GLU A 31 -19.36 -13.61 27.75
N SER A 32 -18.65 -12.53 27.44
CA SER A 32 -18.51 -12.04 26.07
C SER A 32 -17.51 -12.94 25.34
N LYS A 33 -18.08 -13.95 24.68
CA LYS A 33 -17.57 -14.79 23.60
C LYS A 33 -16.30 -14.22 22.94
N ARG A 34 -15.12 -14.63 23.43
CA ARG A 34 -13.82 -14.43 22.78
C ARG A 34 -13.80 -15.30 21.51
N MET A 35 -14.09 -14.69 20.36
CA MET A 35 -14.03 -15.38 19.09
C MET A 35 -12.57 -15.54 18.67
N ARG A 36 -12.03 -16.76 18.83
CA ARG A 36 -10.87 -17.24 18.07
C ARG A 36 -11.33 -17.34 16.61
N MET A 37 -10.83 -16.49 15.73
CA MET A 37 -10.84 -16.77 14.30
C MET A 37 -9.50 -17.38 13.92
N GLN A 38 -9.50 -18.71 13.85
CA GLN A 38 -8.56 -19.46 13.03
C GLN A 38 -8.92 -19.28 11.57
N HIS A 39 -7.88 -19.33 10.74
CA HIS A 39 -7.88 -19.15 9.31
C HIS A 39 -8.87 -20.08 8.60
N ASP A 40 -9.82 -19.49 7.86
CA ASP A 40 -10.39 -20.08 6.66
C ASP A 40 -10.94 -18.93 5.80
N VAL A 41 -10.12 -18.46 4.84
CA VAL A 41 -10.58 -17.53 3.79
C VAL A 41 -10.73 -18.33 2.51
N ALA A 42 -11.58 -19.34 2.57
CA ALA A 42 -12.11 -20.06 1.42
C ALA A 42 -13.64 -20.11 1.59
N GLY A 43 -14.31 -19.04 1.18
CA GLY A 43 -15.77 -19.02 1.05
C GLY A 43 -16.46 -17.96 1.91
N ALA A 44 -16.63 -16.75 1.33
CA ALA A 44 -17.83 -15.92 1.51
C ALA A 44 -17.68 -14.60 0.73
N PHE A 45 -17.76 -14.67 -0.60
CA PHE A 45 -18.22 -13.53 -1.41
C PHE A 45 -19.34 -14.04 -2.31
N SER A 46 -20.55 -14.10 -1.77
CA SER A 46 -21.77 -14.24 -2.56
C SER A 46 -22.48 -12.89 -2.53
N THR A 47 -22.17 -12.06 -3.52
CA THR A 47 -23.10 -11.02 -3.98
C THR A 47 -23.78 -11.54 -5.25
N PRO A 48 -25.03 -11.14 -5.55
CA PRO A 48 -25.68 -11.53 -6.80
C PRO A 48 -24.84 -11.01 -7.95
N ARG A 49 -24.33 -11.89 -8.82
CA ARG A 49 -23.66 -11.49 -10.07
C ARG A 49 -24.72 -10.97 -11.03
N PRO A 50 -24.77 -9.67 -11.39
CA PRO A 50 -25.38 -9.29 -12.65
C PRO A 50 -24.48 -9.87 -13.73
N ALA A 51 -25.05 -10.57 -14.70
CA ALA A 51 -24.35 -10.96 -15.91
C ALA A 51 -23.98 -9.68 -16.68
N MET A 52 -22.83 -9.08 -16.36
CA MET A 52 -22.24 -8.01 -17.15
C MET A 52 -21.60 -8.62 -18.39
N ALA A 53 -22.08 -8.22 -19.57
CA ALA A 53 -21.30 -8.32 -20.79
C ALA A 53 -20.11 -7.36 -20.66
N ILE A 54 -18.97 -7.89 -20.24
CA ILE A 54 -17.76 -7.09 -19.99
C ILE A 54 -17.05 -6.83 -21.31
N GLY A 55 -17.35 -5.70 -21.95
CA GLY A 55 -16.38 -5.01 -22.79
C GLY A 55 -15.39 -4.28 -21.89
N SER A 56 -14.32 -4.95 -21.43
CA SER A 56 -13.31 -4.34 -20.57
C SER A 56 -12.32 -3.51 -21.38
N ARG A 57 -12.49 -2.19 -21.42
CA ARG A 57 -11.40 -1.28 -21.80
C ARG A 57 -10.45 -1.11 -20.61
N ILE A 58 -9.27 -1.74 -20.65
CA ILE A 58 -8.24 -1.59 -19.61
C ILE A 58 -7.25 -0.50 -20.05
N TYR A 59 -7.14 0.54 -19.25
CA TYR A 59 -6.14 1.61 -19.42
C TYR A 59 -4.86 1.20 -18.72
N ALA A 60 -3.93 0.57 -19.43
CA ALA A 60 -2.62 0.23 -18.88
C ALA A 60 -1.66 1.41 -19.07
N ALA A 61 -1.32 2.09 -17.97
CA ALA A 61 -0.11 2.90 -17.92
C ALA A 61 1.09 1.93 -17.88
N THR A 62 1.74 1.79 -19.03
CA THR A 62 3.06 1.13 -19.20
C THR A 62 3.03 -0.41 -19.27
N MET A 63 2.61 -0.96 -20.41
CA MET A 63 3.14 -2.24 -20.90
C MET A 63 4.10 -1.95 -22.05
N THR A 64 5.28 -2.55 -22.03
CA THR A 64 6.17 -2.58 -23.21
C THR A 64 5.44 -3.23 -24.38
N SER A 65 5.67 -2.71 -25.59
CA SER A 65 4.99 -3.06 -26.85
C SER A 65 4.88 -4.56 -27.18
N ALA A 66 5.70 -5.42 -26.58
CA ALA A 66 5.73 -6.86 -26.84
C ALA A 66 4.45 -7.63 -26.42
N ALA A 67 3.56 -7.07 -25.60
CA ALA A 67 2.30 -7.71 -25.19
C ALA A 67 1.10 -7.41 -26.10
N ALA A 68 1.25 -6.53 -27.10
CA ALA A 68 0.14 -6.02 -27.90
C ALA A 68 -0.39 -6.98 -28.98
N GLU A 69 0.36 -8.02 -29.36
CA GLU A 69 0.01 -8.87 -30.52
C GLU A 69 -1.06 -9.94 -30.26
N LYS A 70 -1.55 -10.12 -29.02
CA LYS A 70 -2.56 -11.14 -28.67
C LYS A 70 -3.63 -10.66 -27.69
N LEU A 71 -4.05 -9.40 -27.80
CA LEU A 71 -5.14 -8.90 -26.96
C LEU A 71 -6.49 -9.36 -27.55
N PRO A 72 -7.47 -9.76 -26.72
CA PRO A 72 -8.83 -9.98 -27.18
C PRO A 72 -9.40 -8.70 -27.82
N ASP A 73 -10.29 -8.83 -28.80
CA ASP A 73 -10.95 -7.68 -29.45
C ASP A 73 -11.70 -6.76 -28.45
N SER A 74 -12.08 -7.30 -27.29
CA SER A 74 -12.72 -6.56 -26.20
C SER A 74 -11.76 -5.65 -25.42
N LEU A 75 -10.46 -5.70 -25.70
CA LEU A 75 -9.40 -5.02 -24.96
C LEU A 75 -8.62 -4.05 -25.85
N SER A 76 -8.59 -2.78 -25.46
CA SER A 76 -7.81 -1.74 -26.12
C SER A 76 -6.81 -1.12 -25.16
N LEU A 77 -5.54 -1.04 -25.54
CA LEU A 77 -4.50 -0.32 -24.77
C LEU A 77 -4.26 1.06 -25.37
N ARG A 78 -4.05 2.05 -24.50
CA ARG A 78 -3.73 3.43 -24.89
C ARG A 78 -2.67 3.99 -23.97
N ILE A 79 -1.75 4.76 -24.54
CA ILE A 79 -0.81 5.56 -23.76
C ILE A 79 -1.55 6.82 -23.33
N GLN A 80 -1.68 7.03 -22.02
CA GLN A 80 -2.30 8.21 -21.43
C GLN A 80 -1.60 8.53 -20.11
N SER A 81 -1.23 9.79 -19.92
CA SER A 81 -0.79 10.26 -18.60
C SER A 81 -2.01 10.55 -17.73
N ILE A 82 -2.03 10.01 -16.51
CA ILE A 82 -3.07 10.28 -15.52
C ILE A 82 -3.03 11.73 -15.00
N THR A 83 -1.92 12.43 -15.17
CA THR A 83 -1.75 13.83 -14.76
C THR A 83 -2.18 14.82 -15.84
N GLU A 84 -2.53 14.35 -17.03
CA GLU A 84 -2.99 15.15 -18.15
C GLU A 84 -4.52 15.10 -18.27
N ALA A 85 -5.08 16.03 -19.04
CA ALA A 85 -6.50 16.00 -19.35
C ALA A 85 -6.85 14.72 -20.13
N TRP A 86 -7.87 14.01 -19.65
CA TRP A 86 -8.42 12.87 -20.37
C TRP A 86 -9.20 13.31 -21.61
N PRO A 87 -9.18 12.52 -22.69
CA PRO A 87 -9.92 12.82 -23.91
C PRO A 87 -11.41 13.05 -23.65
N GLU A 88 -12.01 14.01 -24.35
CA GLU A 88 -13.42 14.37 -24.14
C GLU A 88 -14.35 13.19 -24.42
N ALA A 89 -14.04 12.38 -25.44
CA ALA A 89 -14.79 11.17 -25.77
C ALA A 89 -14.79 10.10 -24.66
N ASP A 90 -13.84 10.15 -23.72
CA ASP A 90 -13.74 9.22 -22.60
C ASP A 90 -14.52 9.71 -21.37
N LYS A 91 -15.00 10.95 -21.35
CA LYS A 91 -15.79 11.50 -20.24
C LYS A 91 -17.13 10.78 -20.14
N ASN A 92 -17.49 10.39 -18.91
CA ASN A 92 -18.73 9.66 -18.63
C ASN A 92 -18.94 8.44 -19.57
N SER A 93 -17.88 7.68 -19.84
CA SER A 93 -17.92 6.61 -20.85
C SER A 93 -17.65 5.21 -20.29
N PHE A 94 -17.22 5.09 -19.03
CA PHE A 94 -16.97 3.80 -18.39
C PHE A 94 -17.96 3.49 -17.27
N ASP A 95 -18.43 2.26 -17.27
CA ASP A 95 -19.25 1.70 -16.19
C ASP A 95 -18.40 1.38 -14.94
N LEU A 96 -17.10 1.17 -15.13
CA LEU A 96 -16.10 1.00 -14.06
C LEU A 96 -14.78 1.69 -14.45
N VAL A 97 -14.25 2.52 -13.55
CA VAL A 97 -12.88 3.02 -13.61
C VAL A 97 -12.09 2.40 -12.46
N HIS A 98 -11.01 1.69 -12.80
CA HIS A 98 -10.14 1.06 -11.82
C HIS A 98 -8.73 1.62 -11.96
N GLN A 99 -8.20 2.18 -10.87
CA GLN A 99 -6.80 2.60 -10.79
C GLN A 99 -6.10 1.78 -9.71
N ARG A 100 -4.98 1.16 -10.07
CA ARG A 100 -4.19 0.35 -9.16
C ARG A 100 -2.73 0.78 -9.20
N THR A 101 -2.24 1.20 -8.03
CA THR A 101 -0.88 1.67 -7.77
C THR A 101 -0.46 2.89 -8.59
N GLY A 102 0.52 3.63 -8.08
CA GLY A 102 1.20 4.69 -8.83
C GLY A 102 0.67 6.11 -8.58
N LEU A 103 -0.44 6.30 -7.84
CA LEU A 103 -0.83 7.66 -7.42
C LEU A 103 0.17 8.26 -6.44
N TYR A 104 0.88 7.43 -5.66
CA TYR A 104 1.97 7.89 -4.78
C TYR A 104 3.08 8.64 -5.54
N THR A 105 3.21 8.48 -6.86
CA THR A 105 4.22 9.17 -7.67
C THR A 105 3.77 10.55 -8.16
N ILE A 106 2.51 10.92 -8.01
CA ILE A 106 1.94 12.12 -8.64
C ILE A 106 2.15 13.38 -7.79
N GLY A 107 2.25 13.22 -6.47
CA GLY A 107 2.46 14.34 -5.57
C GLY A 107 1.32 15.36 -5.62
N ALA A 108 1.65 16.65 -5.87
CA ALA A 108 0.67 17.74 -5.83
C ALA A 108 -0.45 17.60 -6.89
N GLY A 109 -0.22 16.83 -7.95
CA GLY A 109 -1.22 16.55 -8.98
C GLY A 109 -2.28 15.51 -8.59
N LEU A 110 -2.20 14.91 -7.39
CA LEU A 110 -3.07 13.80 -6.98
C LEU A 110 -4.56 14.13 -7.14
N ARG A 111 -4.97 15.29 -6.63
CA ARG A 111 -6.36 15.74 -6.70
C ARG A 111 -6.85 15.84 -8.14
N ALA A 112 -6.04 16.47 -9.01
CA ALA A 112 -6.37 16.61 -10.43
C ALA A 112 -6.45 15.24 -11.13
N ALA A 113 -5.52 14.33 -10.83
CA ALA A 113 -5.51 12.97 -11.36
C ALA A 113 -6.76 12.18 -10.95
N VAL A 114 -7.12 12.19 -9.66
CA VAL A 114 -8.30 11.48 -9.15
C VAL A 114 -9.59 12.10 -9.68
N THR A 115 -9.70 13.43 -9.75
CA THR A 115 -10.82 14.11 -10.41
C THR A 115 -10.91 13.76 -11.91
N GLY A 116 -9.76 13.65 -12.58
CA GLY A 116 -9.67 13.19 -13.96
C GLY A 116 -10.29 11.82 -14.16
N LEU A 117 -9.89 10.85 -13.33
CA LEU A 117 -10.44 9.48 -13.31
C LEU A 117 -11.94 9.45 -12.98
N ALA A 118 -12.37 10.21 -11.96
CA ALA A 118 -13.77 10.35 -11.57
C ALA A 118 -14.65 10.88 -12.73
N GLY A 119 -14.10 11.78 -13.55
CA GLY A 119 -14.78 12.32 -14.74
C GLY A 119 -14.99 11.30 -15.88
N LEU A 120 -14.31 10.15 -15.85
CA LEU A 120 -14.48 9.10 -16.86
C LEU A 120 -15.68 8.19 -16.56
N VAL A 121 -16.09 8.14 -15.29
CA VAL A 121 -17.19 7.27 -14.83
C VAL A 121 -18.53 7.81 -15.34
N LYS A 122 -19.34 6.94 -15.95
CA LYS A 122 -20.75 7.21 -16.32
C LYS A 122 -21.61 7.49 -15.09
N PRO A 123 -22.72 8.23 -15.22
CA PRO A 123 -23.78 8.20 -14.22
C PRO A 123 -24.21 6.76 -13.91
N GLY A 124 -24.33 6.41 -12.63
CA GLY A 124 -24.56 5.04 -12.16
C GLY A 124 -23.34 4.10 -12.18
N GLY A 125 -22.21 4.52 -12.75
CA GLY A 125 -20.96 3.74 -12.81
C GLY A 125 -20.16 3.79 -11.51
N TRP A 126 -19.09 3.00 -11.44
CA TRP A 126 -18.25 2.84 -10.25
C TRP A 126 -16.81 3.30 -10.47
N ILE A 127 -16.17 3.74 -9.39
CA ILE A 127 -14.71 3.91 -9.32
C ILE A 127 -14.14 3.06 -8.20
N GLN A 128 -12.97 2.46 -8.41
CA GLN A 128 -12.17 1.82 -7.38
C GLN A 128 -10.71 2.22 -7.53
N ILE A 129 -10.12 2.72 -6.45
CA ILE A 129 -8.72 3.10 -6.36
C ILE A 129 -8.06 2.20 -5.32
N VAL A 130 -6.97 1.54 -5.71
CA VAL A 130 -6.14 0.70 -4.84
C VAL A 130 -4.72 1.22 -4.87
N ASP A 131 -4.21 1.77 -3.78
CA ASP A 131 -2.84 2.32 -3.79
C ASP A 131 -2.06 2.09 -2.50
N ALA A 132 -0.74 2.04 -2.65
CA ALA A 132 0.21 1.67 -1.59
C ALA A 132 0.59 2.88 -0.73
N ASP A 133 0.37 2.77 0.57
CA ASP A 133 0.84 3.76 1.53
C ASP A 133 2.33 3.55 1.82
N LEU A 134 3.15 4.52 1.41
CA LEU A 134 4.60 4.50 1.55
C LEU A 134 5.09 5.41 2.69
N THR A 135 4.22 5.70 3.67
CA THR A 135 4.53 6.62 4.78
C THR A 135 4.73 5.91 6.13
N GLY A 136 4.42 4.61 6.22
CA GLY A 136 4.54 3.82 7.46
C GLY A 136 5.98 3.37 7.80
N PRO A 137 6.20 2.74 8.96
CA PRO A 137 7.52 2.24 9.39
C PRO A 137 8.14 1.28 8.38
N GLU A 138 7.30 0.56 7.64
CA GLU A 138 7.74 -0.40 6.64
C GLU A 138 8.34 0.28 5.41
N ALA A 139 8.23 1.61 5.32
CA ALA A 139 8.81 2.46 4.29
C ALA A 139 10.09 3.18 4.78
N ASP A 140 10.57 2.88 5.99
CA ASP A 140 11.83 3.38 6.53
C ASP A 140 13.05 2.72 5.88
N ALA A 141 14.21 3.37 5.94
CA ALA A 141 15.43 2.91 5.27
C ALA A 141 15.90 1.52 5.76
N ASP A 142 15.63 1.19 7.03
CA ASP A 142 16.03 -0.09 7.64
C ASP A 142 15.05 -1.23 7.37
N SER A 143 13.89 -0.94 6.76
CA SER A 143 12.93 -1.95 6.31
C SER A 143 13.42 -2.66 5.06
N PRO A 144 13.06 -3.94 4.85
CA PRO A 144 13.27 -4.62 3.56
C PRO A 144 12.75 -3.85 2.34
N LEU A 145 11.68 -3.05 2.47
CA LEU A 145 11.17 -2.18 1.40
C LEU A 145 11.92 -0.84 1.29
N GLY A 146 12.73 -0.49 2.28
CA GLY A 146 13.48 0.76 2.37
C GLY A 146 14.23 1.14 1.09
N PRO A 147 14.98 0.21 0.44
CA PRO A 147 15.65 0.49 -0.82
C PRO A 147 14.70 0.96 -1.94
N ALA A 148 13.56 0.28 -2.13
CA ALA A 148 12.57 0.63 -3.14
C ALA A 148 11.89 1.97 -2.83
N VAL A 149 11.50 2.18 -1.58
CA VAL A 149 10.89 3.45 -1.15
C VAL A 149 11.86 4.61 -1.28
N HIS A 150 13.12 4.43 -0.89
CA HIS A 150 14.16 5.45 -1.02
C HIS A 150 14.37 5.84 -2.49
N LEU A 151 14.35 4.87 -3.41
CA LEU A 151 14.42 5.14 -4.83
C LEU A 151 13.24 5.99 -5.31
N ILE A 152 12.01 5.65 -4.89
CA ILE A 152 10.80 6.42 -5.19
C ILE A 152 10.92 7.85 -4.65
N LYS A 153 11.27 8.01 -3.36
CA LYS A 153 11.50 9.32 -2.72
C LYS A 153 12.52 10.15 -3.51
N SER A 154 13.62 9.53 -3.92
CA SER A 154 14.71 10.18 -4.67
C SER A 154 14.30 10.60 -6.08
N LEU A 155 13.53 9.76 -6.78
CA LEU A 155 12.98 10.02 -8.11
C LEU A 155 11.97 11.17 -8.11
N LEU A 156 11.13 11.22 -7.08
CA LEU A 156 10.13 12.27 -6.91
C LEU A 156 10.71 13.57 -6.34
N GLY A 157 11.92 13.52 -5.75
CA GLY A 157 12.47 14.64 -4.99
C GLY A 157 11.63 14.97 -3.76
N LYS A 158 10.98 13.95 -3.17
CA LYS A 158 10.02 14.10 -2.06
C LYS A 158 10.42 13.27 -0.86
N ARG A 159 9.97 13.69 0.31
CA ARG A 159 10.19 12.97 1.57
C ARG A 159 9.25 11.77 1.73
N LEU A 160 8.04 11.80 1.12
CA LEU A 160 6.96 10.83 1.32
C LEU A 160 6.82 10.50 2.82
N ASP A 161 6.33 11.49 3.57
CA ASP A 161 6.09 11.38 5.01
C ASP A 161 4.59 11.46 5.34
N ASN A 162 4.23 11.48 6.62
CA ASN A 162 2.84 11.49 7.05
C ASN A 162 2.03 12.70 6.54
N SER A 163 2.68 13.78 6.09
CA SER A 163 1.97 14.89 5.43
C SER A 163 1.54 14.55 3.99
N ASP A 164 2.11 13.49 3.42
CA ASP A 164 1.77 12.88 2.14
C ASP A 164 0.88 11.62 2.31
N ALA A 165 0.18 11.46 3.44
CA ALA A 165 -0.74 10.33 3.73
C ALA A 165 -1.97 10.35 2.79
N TYR A 166 -1.71 10.13 1.51
CA TYR A 166 -2.61 10.43 0.42
C TYR A 166 -3.79 9.46 0.37
N GLY A 167 -3.60 8.23 0.85
CA GLY A 167 -4.65 7.24 1.00
C GLY A 167 -5.86 7.79 1.78
N ALA A 168 -5.60 8.50 2.89
CA ALA A 168 -6.62 9.14 3.72
C ALA A 168 -7.41 10.25 3.01
N THR A 169 -6.86 10.79 1.92
CA THR A 169 -7.50 11.86 1.13
C THR A 169 -8.34 11.32 -0.02
N LEU A 170 -8.10 10.08 -0.47
CA LEU A 170 -8.77 9.51 -1.65
C LEU A 170 -10.29 9.46 -1.48
N LYS A 171 -10.76 9.02 -0.31
CA LYS A 171 -12.19 9.00 0.03
C LYS A 171 -12.81 10.39 -0.09
N HIS A 172 -12.18 11.37 0.55
CA HIS A 172 -12.65 12.75 0.53
C HIS A 172 -12.71 13.33 -0.88
N ILE A 173 -11.68 13.08 -1.70
CA ILE A 173 -11.68 13.54 -3.10
C ILE A 173 -12.86 12.94 -3.86
N LEU A 174 -13.18 11.65 -3.70
CA LEU A 174 -14.34 11.05 -4.37
C LEU A 174 -15.67 11.67 -3.92
N GLU A 175 -15.84 11.90 -2.62
CA GLU A 175 -17.02 12.56 -2.05
C GLU A 175 -17.19 13.98 -2.63
N GLU A 176 -16.11 14.76 -2.71
CA GLU A 176 -16.12 16.11 -3.32
C GLU A 176 -16.43 16.08 -4.82
N ASN A 177 -16.12 14.99 -5.53
CA ASN A 177 -16.49 14.78 -6.93
C ASN A 177 -17.93 14.23 -7.07
N GLY A 178 -18.72 14.22 -5.99
CA GLY A 178 -20.13 13.87 -6.00
C GLY A 178 -20.42 12.37 -5.99
N PHE A 179 -19.43 11.52 -5.71
CA PHE A 179 -19.66 10.09 -5.55
C PHE A 179 -20.46 9.81 -4.28
N VAL A 180 -21.34 8.83 -4.36
CA VAL A 180 -22.20 8.39 -3.26
C VAL A 180 -21.80 6.99 -2.80
N GLY A 181 -22.11 6.69 -1.54
CA GLY A 181 -21.77 5.40 -0.93
C GLY A 181 -20.26 5.14 -0.89
N VAL A 182 -19.45 6.20 -0.75
CA VAL A 182 -17.99 6.07 -0.75
C VAL A 182 -17.53 5.30 0.48
N GLN A 183 -16.80 4.21 0.24
CA GLN A 183 -16.24 3.36 1.28
C GLN A 183 -14.73 3.28 1.13
N GLU A 184 -14.08 2.98 2.26
CA GLU A 184 -12.65 2.73 2.30
C GLU A 184 -12.36 1.46 3.09
N GLN A 185 -11.31 0.76 2.68
CA GLN A 185 -10.74 -0.35 3.39
C GLN A 185 -9.23 -0.26 3.34
N ILE A 186 -8.60 -0.46 4.49
CA ILE A 186 -7.15 -0.51 4.63
C ILE A 186 -6.78 -1.96 4.89
N PHE A 187 -5.78 -2.47 4.19
CA PHE A 187 -5.24 -3.80 4.46
C PHE A 187 -3.73 -3.83 4.28
N ASP A 188 -3.08 -4.74 5.00
CA ASP A 188 -1.63 -4.93 4.92
C ASP A 188 -1.34 -6.20 4.11
N ALA A 189 -0.70 -6.02 2.96
CA ALA A 189 -0.20 -7.11 2.14
C ALA A 189 1.12 -7.64 2.72
N ARG A 190 1.18 -8.93 3.02
CA ARG A 190 2.42 -9.60 3.44
C ARG A 190 3.25 -9.95 2.22
N ILE A 191 4.47 -9.43 2.15
CA ILE A 191 5.40 -9.60 1.03
C ILE A 191 6.57 -10.46 1.49
N GLY A 192 7.06 -11.34 0.62
CA GLY A 192 8.19 -12.21 0.91
C GLY A 192 7.96 -13.12 2.11
N ALA A 193 8.96 -13.27 2.97
CA ALA A 193 8.96 -14.23 4.09
C ALA A 193 7.79 -14.08 5.08
N MET A 194 7.17 -12.90 5.15
CA MET A 194 5.98 -12.69 6.01
C MET A 194 4.73 -13.36 5.45
N ASN A 195 4.68 -13.70 4.16
CA ASN A 195 3.51 -14.30 3.55
C ASN A 195 3.47 -15.82 3.84
N PRO A 196 2.41 -16.35 4.49
CA PRO A 196 2.33 -17.77 4.81
C PRO A 196 2.17 -18.68 3.58
N ASN A 197 1.77 -18.10 2.44
CA ASN A 197 1.68 -18.82 1.18
C ASN A 197 2.98 -18.59 0.40
N ALA A 198 3.77 -19.65 0.20
CA ALA A 198 5.08 -19.58 -0.46
C ALA A 198 5.01 -19.07 -1.91
N GLU A 199 3.97 -19.43 -2.67
CA GLU A 199 3.80 -18.95 -4.04
C GLU A 199 3.50 -17.44 -4.06
N LEU A 200 2.67 -16.95 -3.14
CA LEU A 200 2.38 -15.53 -3.00
C LEU A 200 3.57 -14.75 -2.43
N ALA A 201 4.38 -15.38 -1.56
CA ALA A 201 5.63 -14.81 -1.07
C ALA A 201 6.58 -14.53 -2.24
N GLU A 202 6.84 -15.53 -3.09
CA GLU A 202 7.72 -15.43 -4.24
C GLU A 202 7.22 -14.38 -5.25
N LYS A 203 5.93 -14.44 -5.63
CA LYS A 203 5.32 -13.47 -6.56
C LYS A 203 5.37 -12.05 -6.00
N GLY A 204 5.11 -11.89 -4.71
CA GLY A 204 5.22 -10.61 -4.01
C GLY A 204 6.62 -10.04 -4.10
N THR A 205 7.64 -10.84 -3.74
CA THR A 205 9.05 -10.43 -3.84
C THR A 205 9.40 -10.04 -5.27
N MET A 206 9.04 -10.86 -6.27
CA MET A 206 9.34 -10.57 -7.67
C MET A 206 8.66 -9.32 -8.19
N SER A 207 7.43 -9.04 -7.76
CA SER A 207 6.73 -7.80 -8.12
C SER A 207 7.51 -6.56 -7.69
N TYR A 208 8.09 -6.55 -6.47
CA TYR A 208 8.87 -5.42 -5.97
C TYR A 208 10.25 -5.32 -6.62
N VAL A 209 10.91 -6.46 -6.84
CA VAL A 209 12.20 -6.53 -7.53
C VAL A 209 12.08 -5.96 -8.94
N LEU A 210 11.13 -6.47 -9.75
CA LEU A 210 10.94 -6.01 -11.13
C LEU A 210 10.55 -4.53 -11.22
N ALA A 211 9.67 -4.06 -10.32
CA ALA A 211 9.31 -2.64 -10.26
C ALA A 211 10.54 -1.77 -9.92
N THR A 212 11.37 -2.21 -8.98
CA THR A 212 12.57 -1.50 -8.56
C THR A 212 13.65 -1.51 -9.65
N GLU A 213 13.83 -2.61 -10.37
CA GLU A 213 14.71 -2.71 -11.54
C GLU A 213 14.30 -1.72 -12.62
N GLY A 214 13.00 -1.65 -12.95
CA GLY A 214 12.48 -0.69 -13.93
C GLY A 214 12.74 0.76 -13.53
N MET A 215 12.52 1.10 -12.26
CA MET A 215 12.84 2.44 -11.73
C MET A 215 14.34 2.73 -11.73
N ALA A 216 15.17 1.75 -11.37
CA ALA A 216 16.62 1.88 -11.32
C ALA A 216 17.21 2.10 -12.71
N ALA A 217 16.68 1.40 -13.73
CA ALA A 217 17.02 1.63 -15.13
C ALA A 217 16.66 3.05 -15.58
N ALA A 218 15.48 3.56 -15.19
CA ALA A 218 15.04 4.92 -15.51
C ALA A 218 15.90 6.00 -14.83
N VAL A 219 16.42 5.75 -13.62
CA VAL A 219 17.40 6.63 -12.96
C VAL A 219 18.70 6.64 -13.76
N LYS A 220 19.24 5.47 -14.11
CA LYS A 220 20.50 5.35 -14.84
C LYS A 220 20.45 6.08 -16.19
N SER A 221 19.32 6.02 -16.89
CA SER A 221 19.15 6.71 -18.18
C SER A 221 19.08 8.24 -18.06
N LYS A 222 18.68 8.79 -16.90
CA LYS A 222 18.57 10.24 -16.70
C LYS A 222 19.93 10.92 -16.45
N GLY A 223 20.96 10.18 -16.05
CA GLY A 223 22.32 10.69 -15.84
C GLY A 223 22.44 11.77 -14.73
N GLY A 224 23.67 12.15 -14.40
CA GLY A 224 23.98 13.28 -13.51
C GLY A 224 24.69 12.91 -12.20
N GLU A 225 25.38 13.88 -11.61
CA GLU A 225 26.19 13.71 -10.39
C GLU A 225 25.38 13.17 -9.20
N LYS A 226 24.09 13.54 -9.11
CA LYS A 226 23.16 13.07 -8.06
C LYS A 226 23.05 11.54 -7.98
N TRP A 227 23.29 10.83 -9.08
CA TRP A 227 23.15 9.37 -9.17
C TRP A 227 24.49 8.65 -9.35
N SER A 228 25.61 9.35 -9.21
CA SER A 228 26.96 8.79 -9.43
C SER A 228 27.33 7.72 -8.40
N SER A 229 26.78 7.77 -7.18
CA SER A 229 26.94 6.77 -6.13
C SER A 229 25.83 5.71 -6.11
N PHE A 230 24.88 5.78 -7.05
CA PHE A 230 23.75 4.86 -7.11
C PHE A 230 24.19 3.53 -7.76
N ASP A 231 24.26 2.47 -6.97
CA ASP A 231 24.42 1.10 -7.46
C ASP A 231 23.05 0.42 -7.57
N PRO A 232 22.43 0.39 -8.77
CA PRO A 232 21.12 -0.22 -8.96
C PRO A 232 21.12 -1.73 -8.69
N VAL A 233 22.24 -2.41 -8.96
CA VAL A 233 22.33 -3.88 -8.82
C VAL A 233 22.39 -4.25 -7.35
N ALA A 234 23.27 -3.59 -6.59
CA ALA A 234 23.38 -3.83 -5.14
C ALA A 234 22.07 -3.52 -4.42
N MET A 235 21.39 -2.43 -4.79
CA MET A 235 20.10 -2.05 -4.19
C MET A 235 18.99 -3.07 -4.46
N VAL A 236 18.82 -3.51 -5.71
CA VAL A 236 17.83 -4.53 -6.07
C VAL A 236 18.13 -5.85 -5.37
N SER A 237 19.42 -6.23 -5.30
CA SER A 237 19.85 -7.43 -4.57
C SER A 237 19.52 -7.34 -3.08
N ALA A 238 19.77 -6.19 -2.44
CA ALA A 238 19.47 -5.97 -1.03
C ALA A 238 17.96 -6.00 -0.75
N LEU A 239 17.15 -5.40 -1.62
CA LEU A 239 15.68 -5.49 -1.56
C LEU A 239 15.22 -6.95 -1.63
N LYS A 240 15.69 -7.69 -2.63
CA LYS A 240 15.32 -9.10 -2.82
C LYS A 240 15.66 -9.92 -1.58
N GLN A 241 16.90 -9.84 -1.12
CA GLN A 241 17.38 -10.56 0.06
C GLN A 241 16.56 -10.20 1.30
N GLY A 242 16.32 -8.90 1.55
CA GLY A 242 15.54 -8.46 2.70
C GLY A 242 14.11 -9.01 2.67
N LEU A 243 13.47 -9.03 1.50
CA LEU A 243 12.13 -9.60 1.36
C LEU A 243 12.12 -11.13 1.51
N GLU A 244 13.13 -11.83 1.01
CA GLU A 244 13.27 -13.29 1.14
C GLU A 244 13.58 -13.74 2.57
N GLU A 245 14.35 -12.96 3.33
CA GLU A 245 14.77 -13.31 4.69
C GLU A 245 13.77 -12.84 5.76
N LYS A 246 13.29 -11.60 5.64
CA LYS A 246 12.45 -10.94 6.67
C LYS A 246 11.03 -10.70 6.19
N GLY A 247 10.86 -10.41 4.90
CA GLY A 247 9.59 -9.97 4.33
C GLY A 247 9.18 -8.58 4.83
N ALA A 248 8.03 -8.09 4.37
CA ALA A 248 7.52 -6.79 4.77
C ALA A 248 5.99 -6.75 4.75
N LEU A 249 5.42 -5.77 5.44
CA LEU A 249 4.03 -5.37 5.24
C LEU A 249 4.00 -4.17 4.29
N CYS A 250 3.19 -4.24 3.24
CA CYS A 250 2.84 -3.07 2.45
C CYS A 250 1.37 -2.74 2.68
N ARG A 251 1.10 -1.56 3.23
CA ARG A 251 -0.25 -1.09 3.48
C ARG A 251 -0.87 -0.59 2.18
N TYR A 252 -2.09 -1.03 1.91
CA TYR A 252 -2.89 -0.56 0.79
C TYR A 252 -4.16 0.13 1.29
N TRP A 253 -4.51 1.21 0.61
CA TRP A 253 -5.81 1.87 0.71
C TRP A 253 -6.65 1.48 -0.49
N VAL A 254 -7.85 0.97 -0.21
CA VAL A 254 -8.87 0.67 -1.21
C VAL A 254 -10.01 1.64 -0.98
N VAL A 255 -10.32 2.47 -1.97
CA VAL A 255 -11.43 3.41 -1.90
C VAL A 255 -12.32 3.20 -3.12
N TRP A 256 -13.63 3.12 -2.91
CA TRP A 256 -14.58 2.96 -3.98
C TRP A 256 -15.88 3.71 -3.71
N GLY A 257 -16.61 4.02 -4.77
CA GLY A 257 -17.90 4.68 -4.70
C GLY A 257 -18.63 4.64 -6.04
N GLN A 258 -19.91 5.00 -6.01
CA GLN A 258 -20.74 5.06 -7.21
C GLN A 258 -20.99 6.50 -7.62
N LYS A 259 -20.96 6.78 -8.92
CA LYS A 259 -21.42 8.07 -9.45
C LYS A 259 -22.95 8.07 -9.46
N PRO A 260 -23.62 9.15 -9.00
CA PRO A 260 -25.08 9.27 -9.09
C PRO A 260 -25.60 9.10 -10.52
N LEU A 261 -26.87 8.68 -10.65
CA LEU A 261 -27.59 8.59 -11.93
C LEU A 261 -27.90 9.97 -12.51
#